data_AF-A0A1B3PEI3-F1
#
_entry.id   AF-A0A1B3PEI3-F1
#
_cell.length_a   1.000
_cell.length_b   1.000
_cell.length_c   1.000
_cell.angle_alpha   90.00
_cell.angle_beta   90.00
_cell.angle_gamma   90.00
#
_symmetry.space_group_name_H-M   'P 1'
#
loop_
_entity.id
_entity.type
_entity.pdbx_description
1 polymer ?
#
loop_
_entity_poly.entity_id
_entity_poly.type
_entity_poly.pdbx_seq_one_letter_code
_entity_poly.pdbx_strand_id
1 'polypeptide(L)' 'ALFHLITHAYSKALLFLGSGSIIHSMETIVGYSPAKSQNMGLMGGLRKHVPITKITFLLGTLSLCGIPPL' A
#
# COMPACT_ATOMS: atom_id res chain seq x y z
N ALA A 1 16.84 10.95 15.65
CA ALA A 1 15.64 10.24 16.14
C ALA A 1 14.33 10.94 15.75
N LEU A 2 14.17 12.24 16.04
CA LEU A 2 12.91 12.97 15.79
C LEU A 2 12.53 13.06 14.30
N PHE A 3 13.47 13.41 13.42
CA PHE A 3 13.24 13.42 11.96
C PHE A 3 12.87 12.04 11.40
N HIS A 4 13.53 10.98 11.88
CA HIS A 4 13.21 9.60 11.50
C HIS A 4 11.82 9.16 11.99
N LEU A 5 11.40 9.59 13.18
CA LEU A 5 10.06 9.29 13.71
C LEU A 5 8.96 9.91 12.82
N ILE A 6 9.16 11.15 12.39
CA ILE A 6 8.22 11.86 11.51
C ILE A 6 8.12 11.15 10.16
N THR A 7 9.25 10.88 9.49
CA THR A 7 9.24 10.21 8.18
C THR A 7 8.71 8.78 8.28
N HIS A 8 9.03 8.06 9.36
CA HIS A 8 8.47 6.74 9.65
C HIS A 8 6.94 6.80 9.82
N ALA A 9 6.42 7.76 10.59
CA ALA A 9 4.98 7.90 10.81
C ALA A 9 4.22 8.18 9.52
N TYR A 10 4.68 9.13 8.70
CA TYR A 10 4.06 9.43 7.41
C TYR A 10 4.18 8.27 6.42
N SER A 11 5.34 7.61 6.35
CA SER A 11 5.55 6.45 5.46
C SER A 11 4.64 5.28 5.85
N LYS A 12 4.53 4.97 7.15
CA LYS A 12 3.60 3.95 7.66
C LYS A 12 2.15 4.31 7.37
N ALA A 13 1.74 5.56 7.59
CA ALA A 13 0.38 6.02 7.30
C ALA A 13 0.03 5.85 5.81
N LEU A 14 0.93 6.25 4.91
CA LEU A 14 0.76 6.07 3.47
C LEU A 14 0.61 4.59 3.08
N LEU A 15 1.42 3.70 3.64
CA LEU A 15 1.32 2.27 3.37
C LEU A 15 0.03 1.64 3.90
N PHE A 16 -0.40 2.01 5.11
CA PHE A 16 -1.66 1.49 5.66
C PHE A 16 -2.88 1.96 4.87
N LEU A 17 -2.95 3.24 4.53
CA LEU A 17 -4.04 3.80 3.72
C LEU A 17 -4.04 3.21 2.30
N GLY A 18 -2.86 3.07 1.69
CA GLY A 18 -2.73 2.44 0.38
C GLY A 18 -3.14 0.96 0.41
N SER A 19 -2.77 0.21 1.44
CA SER A 19 -3.22 -1.18 1.63
C SER A 19 -4.74 -1.27 1.80
N GLY A 20 -5.36 -0.35 2.55
CA GLY A 20 -6.81 -0.28 2.70
C GLY A 20 -7.53 -0.03 1.37
N SER A 21 -6.99 0.87 0.54
CA SER A 21 -7.50 1.12 -0.82
C SER A 21 -7.41 -0.12 -1.73
N ILE A 22 -6.35 -0.93 -1.59
CA ILE A 22 -6.20 -2.19 -2.33
C ILE A 22 -7.19 -3.24 -1.85
N ILE A 23 -7.37 -3.40 -0.53
CA ILE A 23 -8.35 -4.36 0.04
C ILE A 23 -9.76 -4.00 -0.40
N HIS A 24 -10.13 -2.71 -0.35
CA HIS A 24 -11.42 -2.24 -0.82
C HIS A 24 -11.61 -2.50 -2.32
N SER A 25 -10.56 -2.33 -3.13
CA SER A 25 -10.58 -2.67 -4.56
C SER A 25 -10.64 -4.18 -4.81
N MET A 26 -10.18 -5.01 -3.88
CA MET A 26 -10.30 -6.47 -3.95
C MET A 26 -11.71 -6.95 -3.60
N GLU A 27 -12.40 -6.26 -2.69
CA GLU A 27 -13.79 -6.56 -2.32
C GLU A 27 -14.74 -6.43 -3.52
N THR A 28 -14.50 -5.47 -4.41
CA THR A 28 -15.31 -5.30 -5.64
C THR A 28 -15.10 -6.41 -6.67
N ILE A 29 -13.96 -7.10 -6.64
CA ILE A 29 -13.60 -8.17 -7.60
C ILE A 29 -13.97 -9.56 -7.05
N VAL A 30 -13.69 -9.80 -5.76
CA VAL A 30 -13.76 -11.14 -5.14
C VAL A 30 -15.03 -11.32 -4.28
N GLY A 31 -15.77 -10.24 -4.03
CA GLY A 31 -16.89 -10.20 -3.10
C GLY A 31 -16.43 -10.03 -1.65
N TYR A 32 -17.37 -9.69 -0.76
CA TYR A 32 -17.06 -9.41 0.65
C TYR A 32 -16.69 -10.70 1.39
N SER A 33 -15.40 -11.02 1.43
CA SER A 33 -14.83 -12.09 2.21
C SER A 33 -13.42 -11.70 2.65
N PRO A 34 -13.18 -11.37 3.94
CA PRO A 34 -11.88 -10.89 4.40
C PRO A 34 -10.76 -11.92 4.17
N ALA A 35 -11.08 -13.21 4.25
CA ALA A 35 -10.14 -14.28 3.96
C ALA A 35 -9.69 -14.34 2.50
N LYS A 36 -10.53 -13.86 1.55
CA LYS A 36 -10.19 -13.84 0.12
C LYS A 36 -9.62 -12.50 -0.33
N SER A 37 -10.14 -11.37 0.16
CA SER A 37 -9.68 -10.03 -0.22
C SER A 37 -8.28 -9.69 0.30
N GLN A 38 -7.86 -10.28 1.42
CA GLN A 38 -6.51 -10.14 1.97
C GLN A 38 -5.55 -11.28 1.57
N ASN A 39 -6.00 -12.26 0.78
CA ASN A 39 -5.12 -13.33 0.33
C ASN A 39 -4.14 -12.81 -0.72
N MET A 40 -2.86 -12.73 -0.37
CA MET A 40 -1.79 -12.23 -1.25
C MET A 40 -1.70 -12.98 -2.60
N GLY A 41 -2.11 -14.26 -2.66
CA GLY A 41 -2.15 -15.04 -3.90
C GLY A 41 -3.20 -14.55 -4.91
N LEU A 42 -4.24 -13.87 -4.45
CA LEU A 42 -5.31 -13.31 -5.29
C LEU A 42 -5.10 -11.82 -5.63
N MET A 43 -4.19 -11.14 -4.93
CA MET A 43 -3.94 -9.70 -5.07
C MET A 43 -3.02 -9.33 -6.26
N GLY A 44 -2.95 -10.20 -7.28
CA GLY A 44 -2.17 -9.97 -8.50
C GLY A 44 -2.87 -9.05 -9.51
N GLY A 45 -2.11 -8.30 -10.30
CA GLY A 45 -2.66 -7.54 -11.44
C GLY A 45 -3.38 -6.23 -11.12
N LEU A 46 -3.53 -5.85 -9.83
CA LEU A 46 -4.22 -4.61 -9.43
C LEU A 46 -3.49 -3.32 -9.83
N ARG A 47 -2.23 -3.40 -10.23
CA ARG A 47 -1.41 -2.26 -10.69
C ARG A 47 -2.05 -1.45 -11.83
N LYS A 48 -2.90 -2.08 -12.66
CA LYS A 48 -3.64 -1.41 -13.74
C LYS A 48 -4.95 -0.77 -13.29
N HIS A 49 -5.57 -1.28 -12.21
CA HIS A 49 -6.87 -0.84 -11.71
C HIS A 49 -6.76 0.30 -10.69
N VAL A 50 -5.66 0.37 -9.93
CA VAL A 50 -5.41 1.42 -8.92
C VAL A 50 -4.08 2.16 -9.17
N PRO A 51 -4.00 2.99 -10.24
CA PRO A 51 -2.76 3.65 -10.64
C PRO A 51 -2.26 4.69 -9.62
N ILE A 52 -3.18 5.41 -8.94
CA ILE A 52 -2.83 6.41 -7.92
C ILE A 52 -2.30 5.71 -6.66
N THR A 53 -3.04 4.72 -6.15
CA THR A 53 -2.64 3.93 -4.97
C THR A 53 -1.29 3.24 -5.18
N LYS A 54 -1.00 2.77 -6.39
CA LYS A 54 0.30 2.20 -6.74
C LYS A 54 1.45 3.21 -6.54
N ILE A 55 1.30 4.45 -7.01
CA ILE A 55 2.35 5.46 -6.92
C ILE A 55 2.58 5.87 -5.47
N THR A 56 1.51 6.11 -4.71
CA THR A 56 1.61 6.49 -3.29
C THR A 56 2.19 5.36 -2.44
N PHE A 57 1.82 4.11 -2.70
CA PHE A 57 2.36 2.95 -2.01
C PHE A 57 3.84 2.73 -2.35
N LEU A 58 4.24 2.93 -3.61
CA LEU A 58 5.64 2.83 -4.03
C LEU A 58 6.51 3.92 -3.40
N LEU A 59 6.03 5.16 -3.32
CA LEU A 59 6.74 6.23 -2.62
C LEU A 59 6.86 5.94 -1.12
N GLY A 60 5.80 5.40 -0.50
CA GLY A 60 5.82 4.96 0.90
C GLY A 60 6.81 3.83 1.18
N THR A 61 6.94 2.85 0.27
CA THR A 61 7.92 1.76 0.42
C THR A 61 9.35 2.23 0.17
N LEU A 62 9.57 3.11 -0.82
CA LEU A 62 10.89 3.69 -1.10
C LEU A 62 11.40 4.52 0.09
N SER A 63 10.52 5.33 0.71
CA SER A 63 10.83 6.10 1.93
C SER A 63 11.23 5.22 3.12
N LEU A 64 10.69 4.01 3.21
CA LEU A 64 11.03 3.03 4.26
C LEU A 64 12.29 2.20 3.95
N CYS A 65 12.61 2.01 2.67
CA CYS A 65 13.73 1.17 2.23
C CYS A 65 15.08 1.89 2.28
N GLY A 66 15.10 3.22 2.46
CA GLY A 66 16.33 4.00 2.64
C GLY A 66 17.25 3.96 1.41
N ILE A 67 16.68 3.80 0.21
CA ILE A 67 17.44 3.73 -1.05
C ILE A 67 18.02 5.13 -1.32
N PRO A 68 19.32 5.25 -1.67
CA PRO A 68 19.98 6.53 -1.91
C PRO A 68 19.55 7.14 -3.26
N PRO A 69 18.46 7.92 -3.26
CA PRO A 69 18.48 9.31 -3.72
C PRO A 69 17.57 10.26 -2.89
N LEU A 70 17.10 9.83 -1.70
CA LEU A 70 16.28 10.59 -0.73
C LEU A 70 16.81 10.45 0.70
#